data_AF-A0A972WPD9-F1
#
_entry.id   AF-A0A972WPD9-F1
#
_cell.length_a   1.000
_cell.length_b   1.000
_cell.length_c   1.000
_cell.angle_alpha   90.00
_cell.angle_beta   90.00
_cell.angle_gamma   90.00
#
_symmetry.space_group_name_H-M   'P 1'
#
loop_
_entity.id
_entity.type
_entity.pdbx_description
1 polymer ?
#
loop_
_entity_poly.entity_id
_entity_poly.type
_entity_poly.pdbx_seq_one_letter_code
_entity_poly.pdbx_strand_id
1 'polypeptide(L)'
;MDGDPMFSPLTPEEAAKAGSPKKATPSKTPIVPVPADTPVLQFKHPKHGEPGRAWPYHDAAGHLVGYVCRWDFTNAEGQKDKEVLPVTYCDLGNGKRAWRSKGIPSPRPLFDLPGILGRADAPVLICEGEKTRDAASILFPDMVATTPAHGAKSPHLTDFGPCAGRVVVIATDFDEPGRTNDKGKPLHPGQDFADKVCELARAAGAKQVLHLRPDRLGTWIWRDGEKIERDGPLPDGWDLADAIEEGWTEPAVAAVKIDTGFFTPYLDAEARGEAKPEPTPEAAPDGWPFRLAWNGVERRIEKSDKETGVIRVEWRWFCSRLEVIAETRSADGEEWGRLLRLVDRDGRVKQWAMPMSMLAGDGTAYRERLFSLGLVIAPGRAPRDALHEYIATARPDERARCVGRLGWQGKGYVRFNGTVGGQDNG
;
A
#
# COMPACT_ATOMS: atom_id res chain seq x y z
N MET A 1 -6.33 50.96 -18.01
CA MET A 1 -6.68 49.52 -18.03
C MET A 1 -5.76 48.89 -19.05
N ASP A 2 -4.55 48.54 -18.61
CA ASP A 2 -3.56 47.87 -19.45
C ASP A 2 -3.76 46.37 -19.27
N GLY A 3 -4.13 45.70 -20.36
CA GLY A 3 -4.48 44.28 -20.39
C GLY A 3 -3.24 43.39 -20.31
N ASP A 4 -3.32 42.43 -19.41
CA ASP A 4 -2.37 41.36 -19.15
C ASP A 4 -2.04 40.54 -20.43
N PRO A 5 -0.76 40.40 -20.85
CA PRO A 5 -0.36 39.76 -22.11
C PRO A 5 -0.46 38.21 -22.10
N MET A 6 -1.06 37.61 -21.06
CA MET A 6 -1.10 36.15 -20.88
C MET A 6 -2.04 35.41 -21.86
N PHE A 7 -2.87 36.13 -22.62
CA PHE A 7 -3.83 35.54 -23.57
C PHE A 7 -3.89 36.28 -24.91
N SER A 8 -2.75 36.39 -25.60
CA SER A 8 -2.73 36.85 -26.99
C SER A 8 -3.39 35.83 -27.93
N PRO A 9 -4.30 36.24 -28.84
CA PRO A 9 -4.85 35.37 -29.88
C PRO A 9 -3.74 34.83 -30.78
N LEU A 10 -3.88 33.57 -31.22
CA LEU A 10 -2.95 32.95 -32.17
C LEU A 10 -2.84 33.82 -33.43
N THR A 11 -1.62 33.99 -33.91
CA THR A 11 -1.37 34.62 -35.21
C THR A 11 -1.98 33.77 -36.34
N PRO A 12 -2.32 34.38 -37.49
CA PRO A 12 -2.84 33.63 -38.64
C PRO A 12 -1.93 32.47 -39.11
N GLU A 13 -0.61 32.59 -38.94
CA GLU A 13 0.35 31.52 -39.23
C GLU A 13 0.30 30.37 -38.21
N GLU A 14 0.11 30.67 -36.92
CA GLU A 14 -0.05 29.65 -35.87
C GLU A 14 -1.39 28.90 -36.03
N ALA A 15 -2.45 29.62 -36.40
CA ALA A 15 -3.74 29.03 -36.74
C ALA A 15 -3.64 28.12 -37.99
N ALA A 16 -2.86 28.51 -39.00
CA ALA A 16 -2.61 27.69 -40.20
C ALA A 16 -1.80 26.42 -39.89
N LYS A 17 -0.82 26.48 -38.98
CA LYS A 17 -0.12 25.29 -38.47
C LYS A 17 -1.04 24.36 -37.68
N ALA A 18 -1.99 24.89 -36.92
CA ALA A 18 -2.96 24.10 -36.16
C ALA A 18 -3.99 23.37 -37.05
N GLY A 19 -4.30 23.90 -38.24
CA GLY A 19 -5.22 23.31 -39.22
C GLY A 19 -4.60 22.29 -40.18
N SER A 20 -3.30 22.02 -40.10
CA SER A 20 -2.64 21.03 -40.95
C SER A 20 -3.04 19.60 -40.50
N PRO A 21 -3.64 18.76 -41.37
CA PRO A 21 -3.99 17.40 -40.99
C PRO A 21 -2.72 16.63 -40.57
N LYS A 22 -2.70 16.12 -39.34
CA LYS A 22 -1.65 15.19 -38.90
C LYS A 22 -1.57 14.05 -39.92
N LYS A 23 -0.40 13.84 -40.53
CA LYS A 23 -0.13 12.67 -41.37
C LYS A 23 -0.61 11.42 -40.62
N ALA A 24 -1.53 10.66 -41.22
CA ALA A 24 -2.02 9.42 -40.65
C ALA A 24 -0.83 8.52 -40.30
N THR A 25 -0.66 8.24 -39.01
CA THR A 25 0.39 7.32 -38.57
C THR A 25 0.02 5.93 -39.07
N PRO A 26 0.91 5.20 -39.77
CA PRO A 26 0.60 3.85 -40.20
C PRO A 26 0.18 3.01 -38.98
N SER A 27 -0.99 2.40 -39.07
CA SER A 27 -1.57 1.58 -38.00
C SER A 27 -0.65 0.40 -37.70
N LYS A 28 -0.15 0.31 -36.47
CA LYS A 28 0.55 -0.87 -35.96
C LYS A 28 -0.49 -1.69 -35.19
N THR A 29 -0.89 -2.82 -35.75
CA THR A 29 -1.95 -3.67 -35.16
C THR A 29 -1.32 -4.92 -34.55
N PRO A 30 -1.42 -5.14 -33.23
CA PRO A 30 -0.92 -6.35 -32.59
C PRO A 30 -1.54 -7.62 -33.20
N ILE A 31 -0.72 -8.64 -33.40
CA ILE A 31 -1.14 -9.99 -33.79
C ILE A 31 -1.07 -10.84 -32.52
N VAL A 32 -2.23 -11.30 -32.03
CA VAL A 32 -2.37 -12.05 -30.79
C VAL A 32 -3.27 -13.28 -31.02
N PRO A 33 -2.82 -14.50 -30.69
CA PRO A 33 -1.48 -14.83 -30.19
C PRO A 33 -0.41 -14.60 -31.28
N VAL A 34 0.85 -14.51 -30.85
CA VAL A 34 2.01 -14.41 -31.72
C VAL A 34 2.15 -15.73 -32.50
N PRO A 35 2.23 -15.71 -33.85
CA PRO A 35 2.40 -16.91 -34.65
C PRO A 35 3.67 -17.70 -34.27
N ALA A 36 3.60 -19.03 -34.27
CA ALA A 36 4.71 -19.89 -33.83
C ALA A 36 5.99 -19.77 -34.67
N ASP A 37 5.87 -19.36 -35.93
CA ASP A 37 6.98 -19.10 -36.86
C ASP A 37 7.59 -17.70 -36.70
N THR A 38 7.10 -16.90 -35.74
CA THR A 38 7.60 -15.54 -35.50
C THR A 38 9.05 -15.60 -35.00
N PRO A 39 9.96 -14.78 -35.58
CA PRO A 39 11.31 -14.66 -35.05
C PRO A 39 11.31 -14.24 -33.59
N VAL A 40 12.31 -14.69 -32.84
CA VAL A 40 12.56 -14.25 -31.45
C VAL A 40 12.54 -12.72 -31.34
N LEU A 41 12.23 -12.21 -30.16
CA LEU A 41 12.10 -10.78 -29.89
C LEU A 41 13.33 -9.99 -30.37
N GLN A 42 13.16 -9.19 -31.43
CA GLN A 42 14.19 -8.33 -32.03
C GLN A 42 13.77 -6.85 -31.98
N PHE A 43 13.51 -6.34 -30.77
CA PHE A 43 13.13 -4.95 -30.56
C PHE A 43 14.28 -4.16 -29.93
N LYS A 44 14.62 -3.01 -30.53
CA LYS A 44 15.60 -2.06 -30.00
C LYS A 44 14.92 -0.74 -29.69
N HIS A 45 15.06 -0.28 -28.45
CA HIS A 45 14.63 1.05 -28.04
C HIS A 45 15.52 2.11 -28.73
N PRO A 46 14.95 3.20 -29.29
CA PRO A 46 15.73 4.20 -30.01
C PRO A 46 16.83 4.86 -29.18
N LYS A 47 16.64 4.98 -27.86
CA LYS A 47 17.61 5.60 -26.95
C LYS A 47 18.47 4.60 -26.18
N HIS A 48 17.91 3.43 -25.83
CA HIS A 48 18.50 2.52 -24.85
C HIS A 48 18.96 1.19 -25.47
N GLY A 49 18.76 0.98 -26.77
CA GLY A 49 19.20 -0.23 -27.45
C GLY A 49 18.37 -1.46 -27.06
N GLU A 50 19.03 -2.59 -26.84
CA GLU A 50 18.36 -3.85 -26.50
C GLU A 50 17.85 -3.86 -25.05
N PRO A 51 16.70 -4.48 -24.77
CA PRO A 51 16.18 -4.55 -23.40
C PRO A 51 17.10 -5.38 -22.51
N GLY A 52 17.29 -4.93 -21.27
CA GLY A 52 17.99 -5.70 -20.24
C GLY A 52 17.17 -6.90 -19.74
N ARG A 53 15.83 -6.79 -19.76
CA ARG A 53 14.89 -7.89 -19.50
C ARG A 53 13.65 -7.81 -20.38
N ALA A 54 13.09 -8.96 -20.70
CA ALA A 54 11.81 -9.08 -21.41
C ALA A 54 10.98 -10.22 -20.80
N TRP A 55 9.77 -9.91 -20.33
CA TRP A 55 8.86 -10.86 -19.71
C TRP A 55 7.77 -11.28 -20.71
N PRO A 56 7.70 -12.56 -21.10
CA PRO A 56 6.72 -13.06 -22.06
C PRO A 56 5.34 -13.26 -21.40
N TYR A 57 4.34 -12.56 -21.89
CA TYR A 57 2.95 -12.78 -21.49
C TYR A 57 2.33 -13.86 -22.38
N HIS A 58 1.54 -14.74 -21.77
CA HIS A 58 0.88 -15.84 -22.45
C HIS A 58 -0.63 -15.81 -22.26
N ASP A 59 -1.37 -16.34 -23.23
CA ASP A 59 -2.79 -16.64 -23.08
C ASP A 59 -3.01 -17.89 -22.21
N ALA A 60 -4.27 -18.26 -21.98
CA ALA A 60 -4.62 -19.42 -21.17
C ALA A 60 -4.14 -20.77 -21.76
N ALA A 61 -3.91 -20.83 -23.07
CA ALA A 61 -3.39 -22.01 -23.76
C ALA A 61 -1.85 -22.04 -23.80
N GLY A 62 -1.18 -21.02 -23.25
CA GLY A 62 0.27 -20.92 -23.22
C GLY A 62 0.87 -20.31 -24.48
N HIS A 63 0.07 -19.73 -25.38
CA HIS A 63 0.62 -19.03 -26.55
C HIS A 63 1.10 -17.63 -26.16
N LEU A 64 2.24 -17.22 -26.70
CA LEU A 64 2.80 -15.89 -26.49
C LEU A 64 1.85 -14.81 -27.02
N VAL A 65 1.57 -13.77 -26.24
CA VAL A 65 0.72 -12.64 -26.65
C VAL A 65 1.50 -11.33 -26.77
N GLY A 66 2.70 -11.27 -26.19
CA GLY A 66 3.57 -10.10 -26.21
C GLY A 66 4.58 -10.14 -25.08
N TYR A 67 5.37 -9.08 -24.98
CA TYR A 67 6.35 -8.89 -23.93
C TYR A 67 6.10 -7.59 -23.18
N VAL A 68 6.54 -7.55 -21.93
CA VAL A 68 6.92 -6.31 -21.27
C VAL A 68 8.43 -6.28 -21.20
N CYS A 69 9.04 -5.21 -21.70
CA CYS A 69 10.49 -5.06 -21.79
C CYS A 69 10.97 -3.94 -20.88
N ARG A 70 12.12 -4.13 -20.24
CA ARG A 70 12.75 -3.16 -19.35
C ARG A 70 14.16 -2.81 -19.80
N TRP A 71 14.45 -1.52 -19.71
CA TRP A 71 15.77 -0.93 -19.87
C TRP A 71 16.13 -0.20 -18.58
N ASP A 72 17.23 -0.59 -17.95
CA ASP A 72 17.83 0.15 -16.83
C ASP A 72 18.96 1.02 -17.39
N PHE A 73 19.01 2.28 -17.01
CA PHE A 73 20.03 3.23 -17.46
C PHE A 73 20.35 4.25 -16.37
N THR A 74 21.40 5.05 -16.60
CA THR A 74 21.72 6.20 -15.75
C THR A 74 21.20 7.46 -16.45
N ASN A 75 20.41 8.28 -15.76
CA ASN A 75 19.89 9.53 -16.30
C ASN A 75 20.99 10.62 -16.39
N ALA A 76 20.63 11.80 -16.91
CA ALA A 76 21.58 12.90 -17.12
C ALA A 76 22.19 13.40 -15.80
N GLU A 77 21.49 13.21 -14.69
CA GLU A 77 21.87 13.58 -13.33
C GLU A 77 22.73 12.51 -12.63
N GLY A 78 23.09 11.42 -13.33
CA GLY A 78 23.92 10.35 -12.76
C GLY A 78 23.15 9.36 -11.87
N GLN A 79 21.82 9.46 -11.83
CA GLN A 79 20.96 8.60 -11.01
C GLN A 79 20.47 7.39 -11.82
N LYS A 80 20.26 6.25 -11.16
CA LYS A 80 19.66 5.07 -11.79
C LYS A 80 18.19 5.36 -12.15
N ASP A 81 17.81 5.05 -13.37
CA ASP A 81 16.45 5.17 -13.88
C ASP A 81 16.10 3.96 -14.77
N LYS A 82 14.81 3.83 -15.11
CA LYS A 82 14.29 2.70 -15.88
C LYS A 82 13.20 3.13 -16.83
N GLU A 83 13.16 2.48 -17.99
CA GLU A 83 12.03 2.56 -18.92
C GLU A 83 11.45 1.16 -19.11
N VAL A 84 10.11 1.07 -19.03
CA VAL A 84 9.37 -0.19 -19.20
C VAL A 84 8.34 0.02 -20.28
N LEU A 85 8.41 -0.79 -21.35
CA LEU A 85 7.52 -0.69 -22.50
C LEU A 85 6.97 -2.04 -22.90
N PRO A 86 5.69 -2.12 -23.30
CA PRO A 86 5.18 -3.32 -23.94
C PRO A 86 5.71 -3.46 -25.36
N VAL A 87 5.93 -4.69 -25.79
CA VAL A 87 6.33 -5.01 -27.14
C VAL A 87 5.48 -6.15 -27.67
N THR A 88 4.75 -5.90 -28.76
CA THR A 88 3.92 -6.91 -29.42
C THR A 88 4.35 -7.09 -30.87
N TYR A 89 4.13 -8.28 -31.41
CA TYR A 89 4.33 -8.54 -32.83
C TYR A 89 3.19 -7.90 -33.60
N CYS A 90 3.49 -6.95 -34.49
CA CYS A 90 2.48 -6.13 -35.14
C CYS A 90 2.47 -6.36 -36.65
N ASP A 91 1.27 -6.36 -37.22
CA ASP A 91 1.07 -6.07 -38.64
C ASP A 91 1.27 -4.56 -38.87
N LEU A 92 2.13 -4.23 -39.84
CA LEU A 92 2.46 -2.86 -40.25
C LEU A 92 1.82 -2.49 -41.60
N GLY A 93 1.02 -3.39 -42.16
CA GLY A 93 0.45 -3.29 -43.50
C GLY A 93 1.40 -3.78 -44.60
N ASN A 94 0.84 -4.02 -45.79
CA ASN A 94 1.59 -4.43 -47.00
C ASN A 94 2.46 -5.69 -46.78
N GLY A 95 1.96 -6.64 -46.00
CA GLY A 95 2.67 -7.89 -45.68
C GLY A 95 3.86 -7.75 -44.73
N LYS A 96 4.12 -6.54 -44.20
CA LYS A 96 5.23 -6.30 -43.26
C LYS A 96 4.77 -6.54 -41.84
N ARG A 97 5.51 -7.38 -41.10
CA ARG A 97 5.27 -7.66 -39.69
C ARG A 97 6.55 -7.48 -38.89
N ALA A 98 6.45 -6.92 -37.69
CA ALA A 98 7.60 -6.77 -36.81
C ALA A 98 7.21 -6.50 -35.36
N TRP A 99 8.14 -6.76 -34.44
CA TRP A 99 8.06 -6.34 -33.05
C TRP A 99 8.03 -4.82 -32.93
N ARG A 100 7.03 -4.27 -32.23
CA ARG A 100 6.87 -2.82 -32.02
C ARG A 100 6.46 -2.54 -30.59
N SER A 101 6.90 -1.40 -30.08
CA SER A 101 6.34 -0.82 -28.85
C SER A 101 4.87 -0.49 -29.10
N LYS A 102 4.00 -1.38 -28.62
CA LYS A 102 2.55 -1.35 -28.76
C LYS A 102 1.99 -2.30 -27.71
N GLY A 103 1.00 -1.83 -26.95
CA GLY A 103 0.44 -2.59 -25.85
C GLY A 103 -0.28 -3.87 -26.27
N ILE A 104 -0.26 -4.86 -25.39
CA ILE A 104 -1.10 -6.06 -25.52
C ILE A 104 -2.58 -5.60 -25.53
N PRO A 105 -3.39 -6.04 -26.53
CA PRO A 105 -4.82 -5.73 -26.59
C PRO A 105 -5.54 -6.16 -25.31
N SER A 106 -6.56 -5.40 -24.93
CA SER A 106 -7.47 -5.79 -23.84
C SER A 106 -8.50 -6.83 -24.32
N PRO A 107 -8.95 -7.76 -23.46
CA PRO A 107 -8.48 -7.96 -22.08
C PRO A 107 -7.07 -8.55 -22.05
N ARG A 108 -6.20 -7.97 -21.22
CA ARG A 108 -4.80 -8.41 -21.11
C ARG A 108 -4.69 -9.58 -20.12
N PRO A 109 -3.84 -10.59 -20.36
CA PRO A 109 -3.61 -11.62 -19.37
C PRO A 109 -2.78 -11.08 -18.21
N LEU A 110 -3.00 -11.64 -17.02
CA LEU A 110 -2.05 -11.57 -15.91
C LEU A 110 -0.73 -12.25 -16.32
N PHE A 111 0.40 -11.77 -15.77
CA PHE A 111 1.69 -12.38 -16.06
C PHE A 111 1.73 -13.83 -15.55
N ASP A 112 2.17 -14.75 -16.40
CA ASP A 112 2.16 -16.20 -16.14
C ASP A 112 0.76 -16.79 -15.91
N LEU A 113 -0.22 -16.35 -16.72
CA LEU A 113 -1.57 -16.90 -16.72
C LEU A 113 -1.63 -18.45 -16.75
N PRO A 114 -0.84 -19.18 -17.57
CA PRO A 114 -0.80 -20.64 -17.50
C PRO A 114 -0.43 -21.18 -16.11
N GLY A 115 0.56 -20.58 -15.43
CA GLY A 115 0.93 -20.95 -14.07
C GLY A 115 -0.17 -20.69 -13.04
N ILE A 116 -0.90 -19.57 -13.20
CA ILE A 116 -2.06 -19.22 -12.35
C ILE A 116 -3.18 -20.25 -12.50
N LEU A 117 -3.46 -20.70 -13.72
CA LEU A 117 -4.48 -21.70 -14.02
C LEU A 117 -4.05 -23.11 -13.59
N GLY A 118 -2.76 -23.45 -13.73
CA GLY A 118 -2.20 -24.74 -13.32
C GLY A 118 -2.19 -24.96 -11.81
N ARG A 119 -2.28 -23.88 -11.01
CA ARG A 119 -2.34 -23.93 -9.54
C ARG A 119 -3.61 -23.24 -9.03
N ALA A 120 -4.78 -23.73 -9.46
CA ALA A 120 -6.08 -23.10 -9.21
C ALA A 120 -6.39 -22.84 -7.72
N ASP A 121 -5.94 -23.72 -6.81
CA ASP A 121 -6.23 -23.61 -5.37
C ASP A 121 -5.25 -22.72 -4.59
N ALA A 122 -4.10 -22.37 -5.19
CA ALA A 122 -3.09 -21.59 -4.49
C ALA A 122 -3.55 -20.12 -4.30
N PRO A 123 -3.08 -19.39 -3.28
CA PRO A 123 -3.25 -17.94 -3.23
C PRO A 123 -2.54 -17.24 -4.40
N VAL A 124 -3.09 -16.13 -4.89
CA VAL A 124 -2.46 -15.30 -5.92
C VAL A 124 -1.75 -14.13 -5.25
N LEU A 125 -0.45 -13.96 -5.49
CA LEU A 125 0.34 -12.82 -5.01
C LEU A 125 0.55 -11.83 -6.16
N ILE A 126 -0.03 -10.65 -6.07
CA ILE A 126 0.01 -9.62 -7.13
C ILE A 126 1.02 -8.53 -6.74
N CYS A 127 2.04 -8.34 -7.57
CA CYS A 127 3.07 -7.31 -7.41
C CYS A 127 2.88 -6.16 -8.41
N GLU A 128 3.45 -4.99 -8.12
CA GLU A 128 3.34 -3.80 -8.98
C GLU A 128 3.99 -3.98 -10.36
N GLY A 129 5.13 -4.66 -10.43
CA GLY A 129 5.86 -4.91 -11.67
C GLY A 129 6.49 -6.29 -11.78
N GLU A 130 7.00 -6.60 -12.98
CA GLU A 130 7.51 -7.92 -13.31
C GLU A 130 8.80 -8.30 -12.56
N LYS A 131 9.70 -7.34 -12.29
CA LYS A 131 10.92 -7.57 -11.48
C LYS A 131 10.54 -8.01 -10.06
N THR A 132 9.61 -7.28 -9.44
CA THR A 132 9.09 -7.54 -8.10
C THR A 132 8.36 -8.88 -8.05
N ARG A 133 7.58 -9.20 -9.10
CA ARG A 133 6.93 -10.51 -9.26
C ARG A 133 7.95 -11.64 -9.31
N ASP A 134 9.04 -11.50 -10.05
CA ASP A 134 10.09 -12.54 -10.12
C ASP A 134 10.74 -12.77 -8.75
N ALA A 135 10.90 -11.72 -7.94
CA ALA A 135 11.35 -11.89 -6.56
C ALA A 135 10.29 -12.59 -5.70
N ALA A 136 9.02 -12.21 -5.87
CA ALA A 136 7.91 -12.82 -5.16
C ALA A 136 7.74 -14.32 -5.45
N SER A 137 8.01 -14.78 -6.68
CA SER A 137 7.94 -16.21 -7.03
C SER A 137 9.02 -17.04 -6.34
N ILE A 138 10.17 -16.43 -6.03
CA ILE A 138 11.24 -17.04 -5.24
C ILE A 138 10.87 -17.06 -3.76
N LEU A 139 10.41 -15.93 -3.21
CA LEU A 139 10.15 -15.76 -1.78
C LEU A 139 8.87 -16.46 -1.28
N PHE A 140 7.89 -16.69 -2.16
CA PHE A 140 6.59 -17.25 -1.82
C PHE A 140 6.20 -18.41 -2.77
N PRO A 141 6.97 -19.51 -2.82
CA PRO A 141 6.72 -20.60 -3.77
C PRO A 141 5.37 -21.32 -3.54
N ASP A 142 4.80 -21.23 -2.35
CA ASP A 142 3.50 -21.80 -2.01
C ASP A 142 2.31 -20.96 -2.54
N MET A 143 2.59 -19.80 -3.13
CA MET A 143 1.63 -18.92 -3.80
C MET A 143 1.97 -18.83 -5.30
N VAL A 144 1.06 -18.25 -6.09
CA VAL A 144 1.34 -17.92 -7.50
C VAL A 144 1.57 -16.42 -7.62
N ALA A 145 2.82 -16.02 -7.86
CA ALA A 145 3.18 -14.63 -8.07
C ALA A 145 2.87 -14.17 -9.50
N THR A 146 2.20 -13.02 -9.62
CA THR A 146 1.81 -12.40 -10.88
C THR A 146 1.84 -10.88 -10.79
N THR A 147 1.61 -10.20 -11.91
CA THR A 147 1.45 -8.75 -12.02
C THR A 147 0.54 -8.45 -13.22
N PRO A 148 -0.29 -7.38 -13.18
CA PRO A 148 -1.05 -6.97 -14.35
C PRO A 148 -0.16 -6.44 -15.47
N ALA A 149 -0.53 -6.73 -16.71
CA ALA A 149 0.23 -6.29 -17.87
C ALA A 149 0.30 -4.76 -17.94
N HIS A 150 1.51 -4.24 -18.14
CA HIS A 150 1.84 -2.81 -18.22
C HIS A 150 1.83 -2.05 -16.88
N GLY A 151 1.93 -2.77 -15.76
CA GLY A 151 2.14 -2.22 -14.42
C GLY A 151 1.04 -1.27 -13.94
N ALA A 152 1.41 -0.40 -12.99
CA ALA A 152 0.48 0.44 -12.22
C ALA A 152 -0.39 1.41 -13.03
N LYS A 153 0.02 1.77 -14.26
CA LYS A 153 -0.71 2.78 -15.06
C LYS A 153 -2.01 2.27 -15.66
N SER A 154 -2.15 0.95 -15.86
CA SER A 154 -3.33 0.42 -16.55
C SER A 154 -3.77 -0.98 -16.10
N PRO A 155 -3.86 -1.26 -14.79
CA PRO A 155 -4.34 -2.54 -14.29
C PRO A 155 -5.75 -2.86 -14.77
N HIS A 156 -6.63 -1.85 -14.94
CA HIS A 156 -8.02 -2.00 -15.41
C HIS A 156 -8.19 -2.59 -16.82
N LEU A 157 -7.10 -2.73 -17.60
CA LEU A 157 -7.13 -3.39 -18.91
C LEU A 157 -6.76 -4.88 -18.83
N THR A 158 -6.40 -5.36 -17.64
CA THR A 158 -6.06 -6.76 -17.36
C THR A 158 -7.28 -7.53 -16.88
N ASP A 159 -7.42 -8.77 -17.32
CA ASP A 159 -8.44 -9.68 -16.82
C ASP A 159 -8.03 -10.27 -15.46
N PHE A 160 -8.82 -9.96 -14.43
CA PHE A 160 -8.66 -10.48 -13.08
C PHE A 160 -9.52 -11.72 -12.81
N GLY A 161 -10.24 -12.24 -13.81
CA GLY A 161 -11.00 -13.49 -13.71
C GLY A 161 -10.27 -14.67 -13.03
N PRO A 162 -8.95 -14.86 -13.25
CA PRO A 162 -8.17 -15.89 -12.56
C PRO A 162 -8.08 -15.74 -11.02
N CYS A 163 -8.52 -14.61 -10.46
CA CYS A 163 -8.59 -14.36 -9.02
C CYS A 163 -9.91 -14.85 -8.39
N ALA A 164 -10.92 -15.19 -9.19
CA ALA A 164 -12.24 -15.59 -8.70
C ALA A 164 -12.16 -16.77 -7.72
N GLY A 165 -12.82 -16.65 -6.56
CA GLY A 165 -12.86 -17.67 -5.52
C GLY A 165 -11.55 -17.87 -4.73
N ARG A 166 -10.49 -17.12 -5.04
CA ARG A 166 -9.16 -17.29 -4.43
C ARG A 166 -8.85 -16.24 -3.38
N VAL A 167 -7.87 -16.55 -2.53
CA VAL A 167 -7.22 -15.53 -1.69
C VAL A 167 -6.22 -14.78 -2.57
N VAL A 168 -6.36 -13.46 -2.63
CA VAL A 168 -5.46 -12.56 -3.32
C VAL A 168 -4.64 -11.80 -2.28
N VAL A 169 -3.33 -11.77 -2.45
CA VAL A 169 -2.42 -10.96 -1.64
C VAL A 169 -1.80 -9.92 -2.54
N ILE A 170 -1.89 -8.65 -2.17
CA ILE A 170 -1.28 -7.54 -2.91
C ILE A 170 0.04 -7.19 -2.20
N ALA A 171 1.15 -7.25 -2.93
CA ALA A 171 2.43 -6.72 -2.47
C ALA A 171 2.64 -5.34 -3.10
N THR A 172 2.85 -4.34 -2.26
CA THR A 172 3.02 -2.95 -2.70
C THR A 172 4.48 -2.54 -2.58
N ASP A 173 4.91 -1.63 -3.43
CA ASP A 173 6.16 -0.90 -3.23
C ASP A 173 5.97 0.06 -2.02
N PHE A 174 7.07 0.43 -1.37
CA PHE A 174 7.03 1.42 -0.29
C PHE A 174 6.89 2.83 -0.84
N ASP A 175 5.83 3.53 -0.45
CA ASP A 175 5.66 4.94 -0.73
C ASP A 175 6.12 5.77 0.47
N GLU A 176 7.14 6.62 0.29
CA GLU A 176 7.57 7.52 1.35
C GLU A 176 6.44 8.47 1.78
N PRO A 177 6.20 8.66 3.09
CA PRO A 177 5.22 9.62 3.58
C PRO A 177 5.50 11.04 3.10
N GLY A 178 4.45 11.74 2.66
CA GLY A 178 4.55 13.15 2.23
C GLY A 178 5.00 13.35 0.78
N ARG A 179 5.17 12.27 0.01
CA ARG A 179 5.50 12.34 -1.42
C ARG A 179 4.47 13.17 -2.20
N THR A 180 4.95 14.07 -3.05
CA THR A 180 4.12 14.86 -3.97
C THR A 180 4.63 14.78 -5.40
N ASN A 181 3.74 14.89 -6.38
CA ASN A 181 4.13 15.09 -7.78
C ASN A 181 4.58 16.54 -8.04
N ASP A 182 5.01 16.83 -9.27
CA ASP A 182 5.45 18.17 -9.73
C ASP A 182 4.40 19.28 -9.55
N LYS A 183 3.14 18.91 -9.26
CA LYS A 183 2.02 19.83 -9.02
C LYS A 183 1.67 19.95 -7.52
N GLY A 184 2.51 19.43 -6.64
CA GLY A 184 2.30 19.47 -5.18
C GLY A 184 1.16 18.58 -4.69
N LYS A 185 0.60 17.69 -5.53
CA LYS A 185 -0.43 16.74 -5.08
C LYS A 185 0.22 15.51 -4.45
N PRO A 186 -0.36 14.95 -3.37
CA PRO A 186 0.07 13.67 -2.83
C PRO A 186 0.20 12.61 -3.92
N LEU A 187 1.27 11.84 -3.86
CA LEU A 187 1.63 10.84 -4.85
C LEU A 187 2.03 9.56 -4.12
N HIS A 188 1.22 8.51 -4.26
CA HIS A 188 1.42 7.22 -3.59
C HIS A 188 1.25 6.09 -4.61
N PRO A 189 2.19 5.91 -5.56
CA PRO A 189 2.03 4.97 -6.67
C PRO A 189 1.79 3.53 -6.21
N GLY A 190 2.46 3.08 -5.15
CA GLY A 190 2.24 1.75 -4.57
C GLY A 190 0.84 1.59 -3.98
N GLN A 191 0.35 2.61 -3.28
CA GLN A 191 -1.03 2.62 -2.75
C GLN A 191 -2.07 2.70 -3.89
N ASP A 192 -1.88 3.60 -4.85
CA ASP A 192 -2.80 3.80 -5.99
C ASP A 192 -2.92 2.52 -6.83
N PHE A 193 -1.79 1.83 -7.06
CA PHE A 193 -1.76 0.51 -7.68
C PHE A 193 -2.61 -0.48 -6.89
N ALA A 194 -2.38 -0.58 -5.58
CA ALA A 194 -3.00 -1.58 -4.73
C ALA A 194 -4.50 -1.35 -4.56
N ASP A 195 -4.94 -0.09 -4.49
CA ASP A 195 -6.36 0.27 -4.47
C ASP A 195 -7.05 -0.23 -5.72
N LYS A 196 -6.44 0.01 -6.89
CA LYS A 196 -7.03 -0.40 -8.15
C LYS A 196 -7.04 -1.92 -8.32
N VAL A 197 -5.97 -2.61 -7.89
CA VAL A 197 -5.92 -4.08 -7.90
C VAL A 197 -6.96 -4.67 -6.94
N CYS A 198 -7.13 -4.10 -5.75
CA CYS A 198 -8.13 -4.53 -4.78
C CYS A 198 -9.55 -4.43 -5.35
N GLU A 199 -9.89 -3.29 -5.97
CA GLU A 199 -11.17 -3.09 -6.67
C GLU A 199 -11.40 -4.17 -7.72
N LEU A 200 -10.42 -4.39 -8.61
CA LEU A 200 -10.54 -5.33 -9.72
C LEU A 200 -10.60 -6.80 -9.27
N ALA A 201 -9.80 -7.17 -8.26
CA ALA A 201 -9.81 -8.52 -7.69
C ALA A 201 -11.13 -8.84 -6.99
N ARG A 202 -11.70 -7.89 -6.23
CA ARG A 202 -13.02 -8.03 -5.60
C ARG A 202 -14.13 -8.11 -6.66
N ALA A 203 -14.09 -7.26 -7.68
CA ALA A 203 -15.04 -7.29 -8.78
C ALA A 203 -14.99 -8.62 -9.56
N ALA A 204 -13.81 -9.23 -9.69
CA ALA A 204 -13.63 -10.56 -10.26
C ALA A 204 -14.10 -11.70 -9.33
N GLY A 205 -14.50 -11.41 -8.09
CA GLY A 205 -15.01 -12.41 -7.15
C GLY A 205 -13.94 -13.08 -6.29
N ALA A 206 -12.80 -12.41 -6.02
CA ALA A 206 -11.83 -12.90 -5.05
C ALA A 206 -12.48 -13.19 -3.69
N LYS A 207 -12.16 -14.33 -3.08
CA LYS A 207 -12.69 -14.76 -1.78
C LYS A 207 -12.24 -13.84 -0.66
N GLN A 208 -10.99 -13.37 -0.74
CA GLN A 208 -10.37 -12.47 0.23
C GLN A 208 -9.27 -11.68 -0.45
N VAL A 209 -9.11 -10.42 -0.07
CA VAL A 209 -7.99 -9.58 -0.51
C VAL A 209 -7.17 -9.14 0.71
N LEU A 210 -5.90 -9.52 0.71
CA LEU A 210 -4.93 -9.25 1.77
C LEU A 210 -3.80 -8.34 1.24
N HIS A 211 -3.04 -7.75 2.16
CA HIS A 211 -1.92 -6.86 1.91
C HIS A 211 -0.65 -7.45 2.52
N LEU A 212 0.36 -7.67 1.69
CA LEU A 212 1.75 -7.78 2.11
C LEU A 212 2.35 -6.37 2.13
N ARG A 213 2.46 -5.80 3.33
CA ARG A 213 3.02 -4.46 3.48
C ARG A 213 4.55 -4.49 3.38
N PRO A 214 5.18 -3.45 2.78
CA PRO A 214 6.64 -3.34 2.67
C PRO A 214 7.36 -3.54 4.01
N ASP A 215 6.83 -2.96 5.09
CA ASP A 215 7.44 -3.01 6.43
C ASP A 215 7.58 -4.44 7.00
N ARG A 216 6.80 -5.41 6.49
CA ARG A 216 6.90 -6.80 6.96
C ARG A 216 8.26 -7.43 6.68
N LEU A 217 8.88 -7.03 5.58
CA LEU A 217 10.19 -7.53 5.17
C LEU A 217 11.23 -6.40 5.22
N GLY A 218 10.88 -5.21 4.74
CA GLY A 218 11.81 -4.08 4.60
C GLY A 218 12.36 -3.49 5.91
N THR A 219 11.69 -3.73 7.04
CA THR A 219 12.23 -3.37 8.37
C THR A 219 13.48 -4.20 8.73
N TRP A 220 13.74 -5.31 8.05
CA TRP A 220 14.84 -6.21 8.35
C TRP A 220 15.70 -6.49 7.13
N ILE A 221 16.99 -6.62 7.37
CA ILE A 221 18.00 -7.01 6.39
C ILE A 221 18.60 -8.33 6.87
N TRP A 222 18.95 -9.22 5.96
CA TRP A 222 19.70 -10.43 6.27
C TRP A 222 21.15 -10.24 5.84
N ARG A 223 22.08 -10.29 6.81
CA ARG A 223 23.53 -10.25 6.57
C ARG A 223 24.17 -11.44 7.25
N ASP A 224 25.02 -12.16 6.51
CA ASP A 224 25.77 -13.30 7.04
C ASP A 224 24.90 -14.37 7.74
N GLY A 225 23.66 -14.54 7.28
CA GLY A 225 22.70 -15.49 7.85
C GLY A 225 21.98 -15.01 9.12
N GLU A 226 22.20 -13.77 9.54
CA GLU A 226 21.51 -13.15 10.67
C GLU A 226 20.51 -12.10 10.20
N LYS A 227 19.34 -12.09 10.87
CA LYS A 227 18.30 -11.11 10.66
C LYS A 227 18.57 -9.89 11.53
N ILE A 228 18.90 -8.77 10.90
CA ILE A 228 19.19 -7.49 11.56
C ILE A 228 18.08 -6.46 11.26
N GLU A 229 17.76 -5.61 12.24
CA GLU A 229 16.84 -4.48 12.03
C GLU A 229 17.54 -3.44 11.14
N ARG A 230 16.85 -2.90 10.12
CA ARG A 230 17.40 -1.84 9.26
C ARG A 230 17.75 -0.63 10.12
N ASP A 231 18.92 -0.05 9.88
CA ASP A 231 19.26 1.26 10.41
C ASP A 231 18.70 2.36 9.50
N GLY A 232 17.73 3.14 10.01
CA GLY A 232 17.08 4.22 9.28
C GLY A 232 15.75 3.85 8.59
N PRO A 233 15.12 4.82 7.90
CA PRO A 233 13.82 4.63 7.27
C PRO A 233 13.90 3.63 6.11
N LEU A 234 12.75 3.02 5.79
CA LEU A 234 12.62 2.20 4.60
C LEU A 234 12.80 3.08 3.35
N PRO A 235 13.65 2.71 2.37
CA PRO A 235 13.86 3.54 1.18
C PRO A 235 12.59 3.69 0.34
N ASP A 236 12.34 4.88 -0.23
CA ASP A 236 11.25 5.08 -1.19
C ASP A 236 11.40 4.13 -2.38
N GLY A 237 10.28 3.52 -2.78
CA GLY A 237 10.24 2.52 -3.84
C GLY A 237 10.78 1.15 -3.44
N TRP A 238 11.07 0.88 -2.16
CA TRP A 238 11.48 -0.45 -1.70
C TRP A 238 10.43 -1.51 -2.06
N ASP A 239 10.85 -2.62 -2.65
CA ASP A 239 9.98 -3.72 -3.08
C ASP A 239 10.53 -5.12 -2.73
N LEU A 240 9.86 -6.18 -3.18
CA LEU A 240 10.29 -7.56 -2.93
C LEU A 240 11.60 -7.95 -3.64
N ALA A 241 11.97 -7.26 -4.73
CA ALA A 241 13.28 -7.47 -5.34
C ALA A 241 14.39 -6.91 -4.44
N ASP A 242 14.16 -5.77 -3.78
CA ASP A 242 15.07 -5.26 -2.76
C ASP A 242 15.19 -6.23 -1.58
N ALA A 243 14.10 -6.90 -1.18
CA ALA A 243 14.16 -7.93 -0.13
C ALA A 243 15.17 -9.06 -0.47
N ILE A 244 15.19 -9.54 -1.72
CA ILE A 244 16.18 -10.55 -2.16
C ILE A 244 17.59 -9.97 -2.14
N GLU A 245 17.77 -8.74 -2.64
CA GLU A 245 19.07 -8.05 -2.64
C GLU A 245 19.60 -7.84 -1.20
N GLU A 246 18.68 -7.71 -0.23
CA GLU A 246 18.93 -7.60 1.21
C GLU A 246 18.99 -8.96 1.94
N GLY A 247 19.09 -10.06 1.19
CA GLY A 247 19.40 -11.39 1.72
C GLY A 247 18.20 -12.21 2.18
N TRP A 248 16.96 -11.76 1.96
CA TRP A 248 15.79 -12.58 2.24
C TRP A 248 15.77 -13.82 1.36
N THR A 249 15.46 -14.95 1.97
CA THR A 249 15.32 -16.25 1.31
C THR A 249 13.94 -16.83 1.58
N GLU A 250 13.54 -17.83 0.80
CA GLU A 250 12.28 -18.56 0.99
C GLU A 250 12.13 -19.13 2.42
N PRO A 251 13.13 -19.81 3.02
CA PRO A 251 12.99 -20.29 4.39
C PRO A 251 12.84 -19.16 5.42
N ALA A 252 13.56 -18.04 5.22
CA ALA A 252 13.47 -16.88 6.09
C ALA A 252 12.07 -16.22 6.03
N VAL A 253 11.49 -16.11 4.84
CA VAL A 253 10.13 -15.60 4.64
C VAL A 253 9.11 -16.58 5.22
N ALA A 254 9.25 -17.89 4.95
CA ALA A 254 8.37 -18.91 5.50
C ALA A 254 8.29 -18.85 7.04
N ALA A 255 9.43 -18.62 7.72
CA ALA A 255 9.49 -18.51 9.18
C ALA A 255 8.70 -17.32 9.74
N VAL A 256 8.66 -16.17 9.05
CA VAL A 256 7.91 -14.98 9.50
C VAL A 256 6.47 -14.97 9.01
N LYS A 257 6.19 -15.62 7.88
CA LYS A 257 4.86 -15.73 7.27
C LYS A 257 3.88 -16.51 8.15
N ILE A 258 4.37 -17.36 9.07
CA ILE A 258 3.52 -18.07 10.03
C ILE A 258 2.76 -17.09 10.94
N ASP A 259 3.27 -15.87 11.13
CA ASP A 259 2.55 -14.84 11.84
C ASP A 259 1.28 -14.50 11.08
N THR A 260 0.14 -14.79 11.71
CA THR A 260 -1.20 -14.42 11.22
C THR A 260 -1.37 -12.92 10.92
N GLY A 261 -0.52 -12.04 11.46
CA GLY A 261 -0.47 -10.62 11.13
C GLY A 261 0.40 -10.27 9.92
N PHE A 262 1.15 -11.22 9.35
CA PHE A 262 2.06 -11.00 8.24
C PHE A 262 1.32 -10.45 7.01
N PHE A 263 0.19 -11.09 6.68
CA PHE A 263 -0.79 -10.54 5.74
C PHE A 263 -1.99 -9.97 6.49
N THR A 264 -2.35 -8.73 6.23
CA THR A 264 -3.54 -8.09 6.82
C THR A 264 -4.62 -7.91 5.75
N PRO A 265 -5.92 -7.80 6.07
CA PRO A 265 -6.89 -7.41 5.06
C PRO A 265 -6.51 -6.10 4.40
N TYR A 266 -6.71 -6.04 3.08
CA TYR A 266 -6.53 -4.79 2.38
C TYR A 266 -7.69 -3.85 2.69
N LEU A 267 -7.38 -2.70 3.28
CA LEU A 267 -8.35 -1.62 3.52
C LEU A 267 -8.36 -0.75 2.27
N ASP A 268 -9.51 -0.63 1.59
CA ASP A 268 -9.67 0.30 0.48
C ASP A 268 -9.72 1.76 0.96
N ALA A 269 -9.79 2.71 0.01
CA ALA A 269 -9.80 4.13 0.32
C ALA A 269 -10.94 4.55 1.28
N GLU A 270 -12.12 3.93 1.15
CA GLU A 270 -13.28 4.21 1.99
C GLU A 270 -13.04 3.68 3.41
N ALA A 271 -12.67 2.40 3.56
CA ALA A 271 -12.34 1.78 4.84
C ALA A 271 -11.16 2.48 5.54
N ARG A 272 -10.17 2.97 4.78
CA ARG A 272 -9.08 3.81 5.32
C ARG A 272 -9.57 5.18 5.75
N GLY A 273 -10.55 5.75 5.05
CA GLY A 273 -11.22 7.00 5.40
C GLY A 273 -12.03 6.89 6.68
N GLU A 274 -12.80 5.81 6.84
CA GLU A 274 -13.54 5.48 8.07
C GLU A 274 -12.59 5.17 9.24
N ALA A 275 -11.45 4.54 8.95
CA ALA A 275 -10.39 4.33 9.92
C ALA A 275 -9.59 5.62 10.21
N LYS A 276 -9.67 6.64 9.36
CA LYS A 276 -9.06 7.95 9.61
C LYS A 276 -9.84 8.62 10.75
N PRO A 277 -9.18 9.29 11.70
CA PRO A 277 -9.90 10.14 12.64
C PRO A 277 -10.39 11.35 11.83
N GLU A 278 -11.50 11.96 12.24
CA GLU A 278 -11.66 13.38 11.93
C GLU A 278 -10.43 14.09 12.48
N PRO A 279 -9.78 14.98 11.70
CA PRO A 279 -8.66 15.74 12.21
C PRO A 279 -9.19 16.58 13.37
N THR A 280 -8.88 16.20 14.62
CA THR A 280 -8.94 17.14 15.72
C THR A 280 -7.98 18.27 15.36
N PRO A 281 -8.47 19.50 15.17
CA PRO A 281 -7.64 20.60 14.74
C PRO A 281 -6.90 21.14 15.97
N GLU A 282 -5.81 20.50 16.35
CA GLU A 282 -4.63 21.16 16.91
C GLU A 282 -3.52 20.15 17.13
N ALA A 283 -2.29 20.58 16.88
CA ALA A 283 -1.09 19.82 17.15
C ALA A 283 -1.16 19.18 18.55
N ALA A 284 -0.77 17.92 18.65
CA ALA A 284 -0.46 17.34 19.95
C ALA A 284 0.39 18.34 20.74
N PRO A 285 0.05 18.63 22.02
CA PRO A 285 0.71 19.68 22.78
C PRO A 285 2.23 19.51 22.71
N ASP A 286 2.94 20.63 22.49
CA ASP A 286 4.38 20.70 22.27
C ASP A 286 5.15 19.63 23.04
N GLY A 287 5.72 18.66 22.31
CA GLY A 287 6.59 17.64 22.89
C GLY A 287 5.96 16.28 23.24
N TRP A 288 4.68 16.01 22.96
CA TRP A 288 4.13 14.66 23.16
C TRP A 288 4.85 13.65 22.23
N PRO A 289 5.46 12.57 22.77
CA PRO A 289 6.36 11.72 21.99
C PRO A 289 5.61 10.68 21.17
N PHE A 290 4.34 10.90 20.79
CA PHE A 290 3.54 9.93 20.05
C PHE A 290 2.80 10.57 18.89
N ARG A 291 2.60 9.78 17.83
CA ARG A 291 1.76 10.17 16.69
C ARG A 291 0.98 8.99 16.14
N LEU A 292 -0.20 9.28 15.58
CA LEU A 292 -0.97 8.34 14.78
C LEU A 292 -0.45 8.35 13.35
N ALA A 293 0.08 7.21 12.91
CA ALA A 293 0.40 6.94 11.52
C ALA A 293 -0.76 6.20 10.84
N TRP A 294 -0.70 6.05 9.52
CA TRP A 294 -1.74 5.34 8.78
C TRP A 294 -1.83 3.84 9.18
N ASN A 295 -0.72 3.24 9.59
CA ASN A 295 -0.59 1.82 9.94
C ASN A 295 -0.52 1.53 11.45
N GLY A 296 -0.61 2.55 12.32
CA GLY A 296 -0.53 2.35 13.77
C GLY A 296 -0.12 3.57 14.57
N VAL A 297 0.46 3.32 15.75
CA VAL A 297 0.96 4.36 16.65
C VAL A 297 2.48 4.27 16.71
N GLU A 298 3.13 5.43 16.59
CA GLU A 298 4.58 5.56 16.61
C GLU A 298 5.02 6.42 17.79
N ARG A 299 6.20 6.10 18.35
CA ARG A 299 6.86 6.86 19.42
C ARG A 299 8.08 7.59 18.90
N ARG A 300 8.27 8.84 19.30
CA ARG A 300 9.46 9.64 19.05
C ARG A 300 10.61 9.12 19.92
N ILE A 301 11.73 8.79 19.29
CA ILE A 301 12.98 8.37 19.92
C ILE A 301 14.04 9.39 19.51
N GLU A 302 14.65 10.03 20.49
CA GLU A 302 15.77 10.94 20.28
C GLU A 302 17.06 10.18 20.55
N LYS A 303 17.88 9.99 19.51
CA LYS A 303 19.22 9.42 19.62
C LYS A 303 20.24 10.55 19.55
N SER A 304 20.97 10.76 20.63
CA SER A 304 22.12 11.65 20.66
C SER A 304 23.37 10.88 20.23
N ASP A 305 23.99 11.33 19.14
CA ASP A 305 25.31 10.86 18.74
C ASP A 305 26.38 11.51 19.64
N LYS A 306 27.08 10.67 20.41
CA LYS A 306 28.05 11.10 21.43
C LYS A 306 29.31 11.74 20.85
N GLU A 307 29.61 11.53 19.56
CA GLU A 307 30.80 12.10 18.90
C GLU A 307 30.49 13.40 18.16
N THR A 308 29.29 13.56 17.60
CA THR A 308 28.92 14.73 16.78
C THR A 308 27.98 15.72 17.46
N GLY A 309 27.35 15.33 18.59
CA GLY A 309 26.37 16.16 19.29
C GLY A 309 25.05 16.33 18.54
N VAL A 310 24.87 15.68 17.39
CA VAL A 310 23.65 15.77 16.58
C VAL A 310 22.59 14.87 17.21
N ILE A 311 21.44 15.47 17.54
CA ILE A 311 20.25 14.75 17.99
C ILE A 311 19.47 14.33 16.74
N ARG A 312 19.36 13.03 16.50
CA ARG A 312 18.50 12.47 15.46
C ARG A 312 17.17 12.06 16.07
N VAL A 313 16.09 12.55 15.49
CA VAL A 313 14.72 12.21 15.86
C VAL A 313 14.25 11.08 14.96
N GLU A 314 13.90 9.94 15.55
CA GLU A 314 13.38 8.76 14.86
C GLU A 314 11.97 8.45 15.37
N TRP A 315 11.07 8.02 14.49
CA TRP A 315 9.73 7.58 14.88
C TRP A 315 9.64 6.06 14.79
N ARG A 316 9.34 5.40 15.91
CA ARG A 316 9.29 3.94 16.00
C ARG A 316 7.88 3.46 16.23
N TRP A 317 7.36 2.67 15.29
CA TRP A 317 6.07 1.98 15.42
C TRP A 317 6.08 1.00 16.59
N PHE A 318 5.01 0.98 17.39
CA PHE A 318 4.90 0.04 18.51
C PHE A 318 3.57 -0.71 18.59
N CYS A 319 2.47 -0.22 18.01
CA CYS A 319 1.24 -0.99 17.90
C CYS A 319 0.40 -0.63 16.68
N SER A 320 -0.50 -1.53 16.29
CA SER A 320 -1.53 -1.27 15.29
C SER A 320 -2.44 -0.14 15.77
N ARG A 321 -3.20 0.42 14.83
CA ARG A 321 -3.94 1.67 15.04
C ARG A 321 -4.81 1.59 16.30
N LEU A 322 -4.46 2.42 17.27
CA LEU A 322 -5.15 2.58 18.54
C LEU A 322 -5.29 4.08 18.78
N GLU A 323 -6.52 4.55 18.82
CA GLU A 323 -6.86 5.95 19.01
C GLU A 323 -7.44 6.16 20.40
N VAL A 324 -7.01 7.24 21.05
CA VAL A 324 -7.60 7.70 22.31
C VAL A 324 -8.57 8.84 21.96
N ILE A 325 -9.86 8.52 21.86
CA ILE A 325 -10.89 9.46 21.36
C ILE A 325 -11.27 10.48 22.43
N ALA A 326 -11.51 10.03 23.66
CA ALA A 326 -12.06 10.88 24.70
C ALA A 326 -11.60 10.45 26.10
N GLU A 327 -11.60 11.39 27.04
CA GLU A 327 -11.59 11.06 28.46
C GLU A 327 -12.99 10.61 28.87
N THR A 328 -13.10 9.47 29.55
CA THR A 328 -14.38 9.00 30.07
C THR A 328 -14.47 9.24 31.57
N ARG A 329 -15.65 9.56 32.10
CA ARG A 329 -15.93 9.57 33.55
C ARG A 329 -17.35 9.13 33.87
N SER A 330 -17.59 8.70 35.11
CA SER A 330 -18.94 8.39 35.61
C SER A 330 -19.78 9.66 35.79
N ALA A 331 -21.08 9.49 36.04
CA ALA A 331 -22.02 10.60 36.25
C ALA A 331 -21.66 11.46 37.48
N ASP A 332 -21.10 10.83 38.51
CA ASP A 332 -20.67 11.48 39.75
C ASP A 332 -19.30 12.17 39.61
N GLY A 333 -18.67 12.09 38.43
CA GLY A 333 -17.37 12.69 38.15
C GLY A 333 -16.18 11.86 38.61
N GLU A 334 -16.41 10.59 38.95
CA GLU A 334 -15.39 9.61 39.35
C GLU A 334 -15.11 8.61 38.20
N GLU A 335 -14.39 7.51 38.47
CA GLU A 335 -14.09 6.43 37.51
C GLU A 335 -13.57 6.92 36.15
N TRP A 336 -12.49 7.70 36.19
CA TRP A 336 -11.88 8.23 34.98
C TRP A 336 -11.30 7.11 34.11
N GLY A 337 -11.41 7.29 32.80
CA GLY A 337 -11.04 6.31 31.78
C GLY A 337 -10.60 6.97 30.47
N ARG A 338 -10.34 6.12 29.48
CA ARG A 338 -10.06 6.49 28.09
C ARG A 338 -11.02 5.74 27.17
N LEU A 339 -11.67 6.45 26.26
CA LEU A 339 -12.39 5.83 25.16
C LEU A 339 -11.38 5.48 24.07
N LEU A 340 -11.08 4.20 23.93
CA LEU A 340 -10.14 3.67 22.95
C LEU A 340 -10.89 3.19 21.70
N ARG A 341 -10.37 3.51 20.51
CA ARG A 341 -10.83 2.96 19.23
C ARG A 341 -9.70 2.23 18.54
N LEU A 342 -9.97 1.04 18.04
CA LEU A 342 -9.03 0.28 17.23
C LEU A 342 -9.77 -0.43 16.09
N VAL A 343 -9.02 -0.81 15.07
CA VAL A 343 -9.52 -1.64 13.97
C VAL A 343 -8.94 -3.03 14.15
N ASP A 344 -9.81 -4.04 14.21
CA ASP A 344 -9.38 -5.43 14.37
C ASP A 344 -8.83 -6.00 13.05
N ARG A 345 -8.32 -7.24 13.12
CA ARG A 345 -7.75 -7.93 11.95
C ARG A 345 -8.76 -8.28 10.88
N ASP A 346 -10.07 -8.16 11.13
CA ASP A 346 -11.13 -8.35 10.13
C ASP A 346 -11.58 -6.99 9.53
N GLY A 347 -10.91 -5.89 9.89
CA GLY A 347 -11.28 -4.54 9.46
C GLY A 347 -12.43 -3.93 10.24
N ARG A 348 -12.88 -4.55 11.34
CA ARG A 348 -14.00 -4.02 12.13
C ARG A 348 -13.50 -3.03 13.17
N VAL A 349 -14.17 -1.88 13.24
CA VAL A 349 -13.93 -0.88 14.27
C VAL A 349 -14.47 -1.40 15.62
N LYS A 350 -13.63 -1.34 16.65
CA LYS A 350 -13.98 -1.64 18.05
C LYS A 350 -13.75 -0.41 18.90
N GLN A 351 -14.67 -0.16 19.81
CA GLN A 351 -14.53 0.87 20.83
C GLN A 351 -14.57 0.24 22.22
N TRP A 352 -13.74 0.76 23.13
CA TRP A 352 -13.70 0.31 24.50
C TRP A 352 -13.39 1.47 25.44
N ALA A 353 -14.32 1.74 26.38
CA ALA A 353 -14.06 2.61 27.51
C ALA A 353 -13.19 1.86 28.53
N MET A 354 -11.89 2.11 28.48
CA MET A 354 -10.90 1.54 29.39
C MET A 354 -10.83 2.35 30.68
N PRO A 355 -11.07 1.74 31.87
CA PRO A 355 -10.85 2.41 33.15
C PRO A 355 -9.36 2.72 33.37
N MET A 356 -9.03 3.94 33.78
CA MET A 356 -7.63 4.32 34.08
C MET A 356 -7.07 3.52 35.26
N SER A 357 -7.93 3.02 36.15
CA SER A 357 -7.54 2.13 37.25
C SER A 357 -6.85 0.86 36.78
N MET A 358 -7.09 0.41 35.54
CA MET A 358 -6.38 -0.74 34.95
C MET A 358 -4.89 -0.46 34.68
N LEU A 359 -4.46 0.81 34.70
CA LEU A 359 -3.04 1.19 34.61
C LEU A 359 -2.31 1.10 35.95
N ALA A 360 -3.01 0.93 37.09
CA ALA A 360 -2.38 0.90 38.40
C ALA A 360 -1.47 -0.34 38.63
N GLY A 361 -1.70 -1.42 37.87
CA GLY A 361 -0.90 -2.65 37.92
C GLY A 361 0.24 -2.67 36.89
N ASP A 362 0.72 -3.87 36.58
CA ASP A 362 1.75 -4.11 35.54
C ASP A 362 1.24 -3.86 34.10
N GLY A 363 -0.05 -3.60 33.95
CA GLY A 363 -0.75 -3.37 32.69
C GLY A 363 -1.22 -4.62 31.96
N THR A 364 -1.14 -5.80 32.58
CA THR A 364 -1.56 -7.06 31.96
C THR A 364 -3.06 -7.06 31.64
N ALA A 365 -3.90 -6.62 32.58
CA ALA A 365 -5.35 -6.63 32.43
C ALA A 365 -5.86 -5.86 31.20
N TYR A 366 -5.38 -4.63 30.96
CA TYR A 366 -5.84 -3.86 29.81
C TYR A 366 -5.25 -4.38 28.49
N ARG A 367 -4.01 -4.90 28.50
CA ARG A 367 -3.39 -5.48 27.31
C ARG A 367 -4.11 -6.75 26.88
N GLU A 368 -4.46 -7.65 27.79
CA GLU A 368 -5.28 -8.83 27.50
C GLU A 368 -6.59 -8.44 26.80
N ARG A 369 -7.25 -7.39 27.32
CA ARG A 369 -8.47 -6.90 26.70
C ARG A 369 -8.22 -6.34 25.31
N LEU A 370 -7.20 -5.49 25.12
CA LEU A 370 -6.85 -4.95 23.80
C LEU A 370 -6.47 -6.04 22.79
N PHE A 371 -5.75 -7.08 23.22
CA PHE A 371 -5.45 -8.24 22.39
C PHE A 371 -6.71 -9.00 21.99
N SER A 372 -7.66 -9.20 22.92
CA SER A 372 -8.96 -9.82 22.60
C SER A 372 -9.79 -9.01 21.60
N LEU A 373 -9.56 -7.68 21.54
CA LEU A 373 -10.21 -6.79 20.58
C LEU A 373 -9.48 -6.75 19.23
N GLY A 374 -8.31 -7.38 19.11
CA GLY A 374 -7.56 -7.48 17.85
C GLY A 374 -6.37 -6.53 17.73
N LEU A 375 -5.96 -5.84 18.81
CA LEU A 375 -4.77 -5.00 18.80
C LEU A 375 -3.49 -5.82 18.58
N VAL A 376 -2.60 -5.35 17.71
CA VAL A 376 -1.28 -5.93 17.47
C VAL A 376 -0.22 -5.00 18.04
N ILE A 377 0.78 -5.54 18.73
CA ILE A 377 1.88 -4.75 19.33
C ILE A 377 3.20 -5.34 18.83
N ALA A 378 4.20 -4.50 18.60
CA ALA A 378 5.57 -4.95 18.33
C ALA A 378 6.09 -5.81 19.50
N PRO A 379 6.91 -6.84 19.23
CA PRO A 379 7.48 -7.68 20.27
C PRO A 379 8.50 -6.91 21.13
N GLY A 380 8.62 -7.29 22.40
CA GLY A 380 9.60 -6.74 23.34
C GLY A 380 9.01 -5.87 24.45
N ARG A 381 9.88 -5.38 25.34
CA ARG A 381 9.48 -4.55 26.49
C ARG A 381 9.18 -3.11 26.08
N ALA A 382 10.04 -2.51 25.25
CA ALA A 382 9.89 -1.11 24.85
C ALA A 382 8.54 -0.78 24.19
N PRO A 383 7.96 -1.62 23.30
CA PRO A 383 6.62 -1.39 22.76
C PRO A 383 5.49 -1.48 23.81
N ARG A 384 5.63 -2.34 24.82
CA ARG A 384 4.64 -2.47 25.91
C ARG A 384 4.66 -1.25 26.82
N ASP A 385 5.86 -0.78 27.14
CA ASP A 385 6.07 0.44 27.92
C ASP A 385 5.56 1.67 27.14
N ALA A 386 5.84 1.73 25.84
CA ALA A 386 5.33 2.77 24.94
C ALA A 386 3.80 2.77 24.85
N LEU A 387 3.15 1.60 24.78
CA LEU A 387 1.68 1.52 24.81
C LEU A 387 1.10 2.00 26.13
N HIS A 388 1.75 1.64 27.24
CA HIS A 388 1.33 2.11 28.56
C HIS A 388 1.44 3.63 28.66
N GLU A 389 2.58 4.20 28.28
CA GLU A 389 2.83 5.63 28.26
C GLU A 389 1.87 6.37 27.31
N TYR A 390 1.60 5.81 26.11
CA TYR A 390 0.66 6.38 25.15
C TYR A 390 -0.74 6.54 25.73
N ILE A 391 -1.31 5.48 26.31
CA ILE A 391 -2.65 5.53 26.90
C ILE A 391 -2.68 6.43 28.14
N ALA A 392 -1.65 6.36 28.98
CA ALA A 392 -1.57 7.10 30.24
C ALA A 392 -1.44 8.61 30.04
N THR A 393 -0.66 9.03 29.04
CA THR A 393 -0.32 10.44 28.81
C THR A 393 -1.18 11.11 27.74
N ALA A 394 -1.98 10.35 26.99
CA ALA A 394 -2.89 10.91 26.00
C ALA A 394 -3.85 11.93 26.62
N ARG A 395 -3.98 13.07 25.94
CA ARG A 395 -4.85 14.18 26.28
C ARG A 395 -5.83 14.43 25.13
N PRO A 396 -6.89 13.63 25.00
CA PRO A 396 -7.94 13.92 24.04
C PRO A 396 -8.72 15.18 24.47
N ASP A 397 -9.11 16.02 23.51
CA ASP A 397 -9.89 17.23 23.78
C ASP A 397 -11.35 16.90 24.16
N GLU A 398 -11.86 15.77 23.65
CA GLU A 398 -13.22 15.33 23.92
C GLU A 398 -13.37 14.65 25.29
N ARG A 399 -14.51 14.89 25.93
CA ARG A 399 -14.92 14.24 27.18
C ARG A 399 -16.24 13.51 26.99
N ALA A 400 -16.25 12.22 27.29
CA ALA A 400 -17.43 11.36 27.20
C ALA A 400 -17.92 10.93 28.60
N ARG A 401 -19.23 10.80 28.78
CA ARG A 401 -19.81 10.24 30.01
C ARG A 401 -19.98 8.72 29.83
N CYS A 402 -19.38 7.93 30.72
CA CYS A 402 -19.57 6.49 30.75
C CYS A 402 -20.74 6.16 31.68
N VAL A 403 -21.70 5.35 31.22
CA VAL A 403 -22.83 4.88 32.04
C VAL A 403 -22.71 3.38 32.27
N GLY A 404 -22.70 2.97 33.55
CA GLY A 404 -22.53 1.57 33.95
C GLY A 404 -23.74 0.66 33.72
N ARG A 405 -24.87 1.19 33.25
CA ARG A 405 -26.09 0.42 32.93
C ARG A 405 -26.83 1.01 31.73
N LEU A 406 -27.32 0.12 30.85
CA LEU A 406 -28.32 0.44 29.83
C LEU A 406 -29.63 0.84 30.53
N GLY A 407 -30.20 1.99 30.15
CA GLY A 407 -31.44 2.49 30.76
C GLY A 407 -31.63 4.01 30.64
N TRP A 408 -32.74 4.50 31.18
CA TRP A 408 -33.03 5.92 31.30
C TRP A 408 -32.12 6.59 32.32
N GLN A 409 -31.50 7.71 31.92
CA GLN A 409 -30.67 8.55 32.79
C GLN A 409 -30.99 10.03 32.47
N GLY A 410 -31.62 10.73 33.42
CA GLY A 410 -32.14 12.08 33.18
C GLY A 410 -33.22 12.10 32.09
N LYS A 411 -33.12 13.04 31.14
CA LYS A 411 -34.05 13.15 29.98
C LYS A 411 -33.61 12.31 28.77
N GLY A 412 -32.53 11.53 28.89
CA GLY A 412 -31.94 10.77 27.80
C GLY A 412 -31.98 9.27 28.01
N TYR A 413 -32.28 8.55 26.94
CA TYR A 413 -32.23 7.09 26.90
C TYR A 413 -30.94 6.63 26.23
N VAL A 414 -30.06 5.99 27.01
CA VAL A 414 -28.76 5.52 26.51
C VAL A 414 -28.90 4.11 25.94
N ARG A 415 -28.59 3.97 24.65
CA ARG A 415 -28.54 2.70 23.92
C ARG A 415 -27.10 2.33 23.57
N PHE A 416 -26.93 1.09 23.12
CA PHE A 416 -25.65 0.52 22.67
C PHE A 416 -24.95 1.35 21.58
N ASN A 417 -25.69 2.14 20.79
CA ASN A 417 -25.18 2.95 19.68
C ASN A 417 -25.45 4.46 19.82
N GLY A 418 -25.56 4.95 21.07
CA GLY A 418 -25.71 6.37 21.36
C GLY A 418 -26.91 6.70 22.26
N THR A 419 -26.99 7.97 22.66
CA THR A 419 -28.03 8.50 23.54
C THR A 419 -29.12 9.17 22.70
N VAL A 420 -30.39 8.86 22.95
CA VAL A 420 -31.52 9.57 22.36
C VAL A 420 -32.22 10.39 23.43
N GLY A 421 -32.33 11.71 23.19
CA GLY A 421 -32.93 12.68 24.09
C GLY A 421 -31.91 13.31 25.05
N GLY A 422 -31.97 14.63 25.20
CA GLY A 422 -31.08 15.43 26.05
C GLY A 422 -30.55 16.68 25.35
N GLN A 423 -31.44 17.59 24.93
CA GLN A 423 -31.03 18.99 24.79
C GLN A 423 -31.12 19.63 26.17
N ASP A 424 -29.99 20.09 26.69
CA ASP A 424 -29.97 21.14 27.70
C ASP A 424 -29.39 22.39 27.03
N ASN A 425 -30.26 23.40 26.84
CA ASN A 425 -29.83 24.80 26.76
C ASN A 425 -29.38 25.21 28.16
N GLY A 426 -28.11 25.57 28.31
CA GLY A 426 -27.52 26.06 29.55
C GLY A 426 -26.01 26.16 29.46
#